data_AF-A0A2M7AAI4-F1
#
_entry.id   AF-A0A2M7AAI4-F1
#
_cell.length_a   1.000
_cell.length_b   1.000
_cell.length_c   1.000
_cell.angle_alpha   90.00
_cell.angle_beta   90.00
_cell.angle_gamma   90.00
#
_symmetry.space_group_name_H-M   'P 1'
#
loop_
_entity.id
_entity.type
_entity.pdbx_description
1 polymer ?
#
loop_
_entity_poly.entity_id
_entity_poly.type
_entity_poly.pdbx_seq_one_letter_code
_entity_poly.pdbx_strand_id
1 'polypeptide(L)'
;MQKRTSSNRPSGQTLIEFALIVPLLVLIIMGIMAFGQMLSHQVILNNAAREGARTGVVCATDPEIDAAVRKTADSLPHYSDPNYLEIYIDPKDNHADRVFGKPLLVQLRYKDNVAVPILGMWMNPKILMARKIMTIENCAGGLDPGNGSSSTSSSSSGGSSSGGNSNSGGSSGSSSSGGSNGHESGAQGNGGGWNASP
;
A
#
# COMPACT_ATOMS: atom_id res chain seq x y z
N MET A 1 -27.94 79.07 -26.77
CA MET A 1 -26.98 78.42 -25.84
C MET A 1 -27.40 76.97 -25.62
N GLN A 2 -26.68 76.00 -26.18
CA GLN A 2 -26.98 74.57 -25.98
C GLN A 2 -25.93 73.97 -25.04
N LYS A 3 -26.36 73.62 -23.83
CA LYS A 3 -25.54 73.07 -22.75
C LYS A 3 -25.33 71.57 -23.04
N ARG A 4 -24.12 71.19 -23.46
CA ARG A 4 -23.76 69.78 -23.69
C ARG A 4 -23.72 69.05 -22.35
N THR A 5 -24.53 68.01 -22.21
CA THR A 5 -24.58 67.14 -21.05
C THR A 5 -23.36 66.21 -21.04
N SER A 6 -22.67 66.19 -19.90
CA SER A 6 -21.53 65.32 -19.63
C SER A 6 -21.99 63.86 -19.64
N SER A 7 -21.53 63.09 -20.61
CA SER A 7 -21.71 61.63 -20.67
C SER A 7 -20.91 61.00 -19.52
N ASN A 8 -21.63 60.66 -18.45
CA ASN A 8 -21.12 59.93 -17.30
C ASN A 8 -20.86 58.49 -17.77
N ARG A 9 -19.62 58.14 -18.08
CA ARG A 9 -19.26 56.80 -18.57
C ARG A 9 -19.19 55.82 -17.38
N PRO A 10 -19.85 54.65 -17.45
CA PRO A 10 -19.85 53.65 -16.40
C PRO A 10 -18.56 52.82 -16.41
N SER A 11 -17.41 53.42 -16.08
CA SER A 11 -16.11 52.74 -16.10
C SER A 11 -15.86 51.79 -14.91
N GLY A 12 -16.81 51.66 -13.97
CA GLY A 12 -16.72 50.75 -12.83
C GLY A 12 -17.65 49.53 -12.87
N GLN A 13 -18.67 49.54 -13.74
CA GLN A 13 -19.71 48.50 -13.74
C GLN A 13 -19.17 47.14 -14.22
N THR A 14 -18.37 47.13 -15.28
CA THR A 14 -17.74 45.91 -15.81
C THR A 14 -16.76 45.27 -14.82
N LEU A 15 -16.07 46.07 -14.01
CA LEU A 15 -15.14 45.56 -12.99
C LEU A 15 -15.88 44.80 -11.89
N ILE A 16 -17.06 45.30 -11.48
CA ILE A 16 -17.89 44.67 -10.45
C ILE A 16 -18.50 43.36 -10.96
N GLU A 17 -18.97 43.35 -12.21
CA GLU A 17 -19.54 42.15 -12.84
C GLU A 17 -18.50 41.02 -12.90
N PHE A 18 -17.27 41.35 -13.30
CA PHE A 18 -16.16 40.39 -13.28
C PHE A 18 -15.78 39.95 -11.86
N ALA A 19 -15.73 40.87 -10.90
CA ALA A 19 -15.38 40.57 -9.51
C ALA A 19 -16.36 39.60 -8.82
N LEU A 20 -17.61 39.51 -9.30
CA LEU A 20 -18.60 38.56 -8.80
C LEU A 20 -18.54 37.19 -9.51
N ILE A 21 -18.15 37.15 -10.79
CA ILE A 21 -18.08 35.89 -11.56
C ILE A 21 -16.83 35.09 -11.20
N VAL A 22 -15.67 35.76 -11.04
CA VAL A 22 -14.41 35.10 -10.69
C VAL A 22 -14.49 34.21 -9.44
N PRO A 23 -15.00 34.67 -8.28
CA PRO A 23 -15.06 33.82 -7.09
C PRO A 23 -15.97 32.60 -7.29
N LEU A 24 -17.08 32.74 -8.05
CA LEU A 24 -17.94 31.61 -8.39
C LEU A 24 -17.21 30.60 -9.29
N LEU A 25 -16.48 31.09 -10.28
CA LEU A 25 -15.70 30.25 -11.20
C LEU A 25 -14.57 29.51 -10.47
N VAL A 26 -13.86 30.19 -9.56
CA VAL A 26 -12.83 29.58 -8.71
C VAL A 26 -13.43 28.48 -7.82
N LEU A 27 -14.60 28.71 -7.23
CA LEU A 27 -15.29 27.71 -6.41
C LEU A 27 -15.64 26.46 -7.21
N ILE A 28 -16.14 26.62 -8.44
CA ILE A 28 -16.46 25.49 -9.33
C ILE A 28 -15.18 24.70 -9.67
N ILE A 29 -14.08 25.38 -10.04
CA ILE A 29 -12.82 24.71 -10.35
C ILE A 29 -12.28 23.96 -9.14
N MET A 30 -12.29 24.56 -7.94
CA MET A 30 -11.88 23.89 -6.71
C MET A 30 -12.76 22.66 -6.42
N GLY A 31 -14.07 22.74 -6.68
CA GLY A 31 -14.99 21.61 -6.56
C GLY A 31 -14.63 20.45 -7.49
N ILE A 32 -14.35 20.75 -8.76
CA ILE A 32 -13.97 19.75 -9.76
C ILE A 32 -12.62 19.12 -9.40
N MET A 33 -11.63 19.92 -8.97
CA MET A 33 -10.33 19.43 -8.53
C MET A 33 -10.46 18.48 -7.33
N ALA A 34 -11.23 18.86 -6.31
CA ALA A 34 -11.48 18.03 -5.13
C ALA A 34 -12.18 16.71 -5.50
N PHE A 35 -13.16 16.77 -6.40
CA PHE A 35 -13.84 15.58 -6.88
C PHE A 35 -12.93 14.67 -7.70
N GLY A 36 -12.09 15.24 -8.56
CA GLY A 36 -11.09 14.51 -9.33
C GLY A 36 -10.10 13.76 -8.44
N GLN A 37 -9.65 14.40 -7.35
CA GLN A 37 -8.78 13.75 -6.36
C GLN A 37 -9.47 12.56 -5.69
N MET A 38 -10.72 12.72 -5.24
CA MET A 38 -11.49 11.64 -4.64
C MET A 38 -11.66 10.44 -5.59
N LEU A 39 -11.94 10.70 -6.88
CA LEU A 39 -12.03 9.65 -7.89
C LEU A 39 -10.68 8.96 -8.13
N SER A 40 -9.58 9.72 -8.15
CA SER A 40 -8.23 9.16 -8.26
C SER A 40 -7.96 8.18 -7.13
N HIS A 41 -8.25 8.56 -5.88
CA HIS A 41 -8.08 7.67 -4.72
C HIS A 41 -8.93 6.40 -4.84
N GLN A 42 -10.17 6.51 -5.29
CA GLN A 42 -11.04 5.35 -5.55
C GLN A 42 -10.47 4.38 -6.58
N VAL A 43 -9.89 4.89 -7.66
CA VAL A 43 -9.25 4.05 -8.69
C VAL A 43 -8.03 3.33 -8.11
N ILE A 44 -7.19 4.03 -7.34
CA ILE A 44 -6.01 3.46 -6.69
C ILE A 44 -6.41 2.33 -5.73
N LEU A 45 -7.42 2.56 -4.88
CA LEU A 45 -7.91 1.54 -3.94
C LEU A 45 -8.44 0.29 -4.65
N ASN A 46 -9.20 0.47 -5.74
CA ASN A 46 -9.69 -0.67 -6.52
C ASN A 46 -8.55 -1.46 -7.17
N ASN A 47 -7.52 -0.78 -7.67
CA ASN A 47 -6.35 -1.43 -8.23
C ASN A 47 -5.57 -2.19 -7.15
N ALA A 48 -5.35 -1.57 -5.99
CA ALA A 48 -4.67 -2.19 -4.86
C ALA A 48 -5.41 -3.42 -4.32
N ALA A 49 -6.75 -3.35 -4.18
CA ALA A 49 -7.56 -4.50 -3.79
C ALA A 49 -7.46 -5.64 -4.81
N ARG A 50 -7.37 -5.31 -6.11
CA ARG A 50 -7.19 -6.29 -7.18
C ARG A 50 -5.82 -6.96 -7.12
N GLU A 51 -4.75 -6.20 -6.91
CA GLU A 51 -3.41 -6.78 -6.81
C GLU A 51 -3.23 -7.59 -5.53
N GLY A 52 -3.80 -7.15 -4.41
CA GLY A 52 -3.87 -7.94 -3.17
C GLY A 52 -4.59 -9.27 -3.38
N ALA A 53 -5.78 -9.23 -4.01
CA ALA A 53 -6.52 -10.45 -4.31
C ALA A 53 -5.75 -11.36 -5.26
N ARG A 54 -5.10 -10.83 -6.30
CA ARG A 54 -4.26 -11.59 -7.25
C ARG A 54 -3.09 -12.27 -6.56
N THR A 55 -2.46 -11.57 -5.62
CA THR A 55 -1.37 -12.11 -4.80
C THR A 55 -1.88 -13.24 -3.91
N GLY A 56 -3.06 -13.09 -3.31
CA GLY A 56 -3.65 -14.12 -2.46
C GLY A 56 -4.22 -15.35 -3.20
N VAL A 57 -4.51 -15.24 -4.50
CA VAL A 57 -4.98 -16.36 -5.35
C VAL A 57 -3.95 -17.50 -5.42
N VAL A 58 -2.66 -17.18 -5.27
CA VAL A 58 -1.55 -18.15 -5.20
C VAL A 58 -1.18 -18.51 -3.75
N CYS A 59 -2.11 -18.34 -2.82
CA CYS A 59 -1.98 -18.68 -1.39
C CYS A 59 -0.81 -17.97 -0.69
N ALA A 60 -0.52 -16.74 -1.13
CA ALA A 60 0.34 -15.82 -0.40
C ALA A 60 -0.22 -15.57 1.02
N THR A 61 0.67 -15.26 1.94
CA THR A 61 0.33 -14.91 3.33
C THR A 61 -0.26 -13.49 3.40
N ASP A 62 -1.02 -13.19 4.44
CA ASP A 62 -1.64 -11.90 4.75
C ASP A 62 -0.60 -10.77 4.77
N PRO A 63 0.64 -10.94 5.32
CA PRO A 63 1.70 -9.95 5.19
C PRO A 63 2.17 -9.73 3.74
N GLU A 64 2.20 -10.76 2.90
CA GLU A 64 2.56 -10.63 1.48
C GLU A 64 1.46 -9.90 0.69
N ILE A 65 0.19 -10.21 0.99
CA ILE A 65 -0.97 -9.50 0.43
C ILE A 65 -0.97 -8.04 0.89
N ASP A 66 -0.74 -7.77 2.17
CA ASP A 66 -0.63 -6.42 2.72
C ASP A 66 0.48 -5.62 2.01
N ALA A 67 1.66 -6.23 1.84
CA ALA A 67 2.77 -5.61 1.10
C ALA A 67 2.40 -5.30 -0.36
N ALA A 68 1.73 -6.23 -1.06
CA ALA A 68 1.29 -6.03 -2.45
C ALA A 68 0.25 -4.90 -2.58
N VAL A 69 -0.70 -4.84 -1.64
CA VAL A 69 -1.69 -3.77 -1.54
C VAL A 69 -1.00 -2.43 -1.31
N ARG A 70 -0.11 -2.34 -0.29
CA ARG A 70 0.59 -1.09 0.05
C ARG A 70 1.50 -0.60 -1.05
N LYS A 71 2.18 -1.51 -1.75
CA LYS A 71 3.00 -1.18 -2.93
C LYS A 71 2.15 -0.55 -4.03
N THR A 72 0.95 -1.05 -4.26
CA THR A 72 0.03 -0.52 -5.28
C THR A 72 -0.66 0.77 -4.83
N ALA A 73 -0.78 0.98 -3.52
CA ALA A 73 -1.40 2.15 -2.89
C ALA A 73 -0.40 3.25 -2.49
N ASP A 74 0.86 3.17 -2.92
CA ASP A 74 1.96 4.07 -2.54
C ASP A 74 1.70 5.57 -2.79
N SER A 75 0.89 5.86 -3.81
CA SER A 75 0.45 7.22 -4.17
C SER A 75 -0.63 7.80 -3.25
N LEU A 76 -1.25 7.01 -2.38
CA LEU A 76 -2.20 7.51 -1.38
C LEU A 76 -1.44 8.14 -0.20
N PRO A 77 -1.87 9.33 0.27
CA PRO A 77 -1.36 9.89 1.51
C PRO A 77 -1.53 8.92 2.69
N HIS A 78 -0.53 8.83 3.55
CA HIS A 78 -0.57 7.98 4.76
C HIS A 78 -0.88 6.50 4.50
N TYR A 79 -0.61 5.97 3.30
CA TYR A 79 -0.88 4.56 2.96
C TYR A 79 -0.19 3.54 3.88
N SER A 80 0.92 3.93 4.53
CA SER A 80 1.67 3.10 5.47
C SER A 80 1.06 3.06 6.87
N ASP A 81 0.18 4.00 7.22
CA ASP A 81 -0.40 4.12 8.56
C ASP A 81 -1.71 3.29 8.65
N PRO A 82 -1.81 2.30 9.55
CA PRO A 82 -3.01 1.50 9.74
C PRO A 82 -4.26 2.30 10.13
N ASN A 83 -4.09 3.51 10.69
CA ASN A 83 -5.23 4.37 11.04
C ASN A 83 -5.96 4.93 9.82
N TYR A 84 -5.22 5.05 8.71
CA TYR A 84 -5.68 5.63 7.44
C TYR A 84 -6.07 4.55 6.44
N LEU A 85 -5.26 3.49 6.31
CA LEU A 85 -5.54 2.37 5.42
C LEU A 85 -5.63 1.06 6.21
N GLU A 86 -6.86 0.60 6.42
CA GLU A 86 -7.16 -0.70 7.03
C GLU A 86 -7.39 -1.74 5.92
N ILE A 87 -6.66 -2.85 6.01
CA ILE A 87 -6.71 -3.96 5.05
C ILE A 87 -7.36 -5.13 5.76
N TYR A 88 -8.51 -5.56 5.24
CA TYR A 88 -9.27 -6.71 5.72
C TYR A 88 -9.18 -7.84 4.71
N ILE A 89 -8.68 -8.99 5.16
CA ILE A 89 -8.50 -10.19 4.33
C ILE A 89 -9.34 -11.30 4.96
N ASP A 90 -10.12 -11.98 4.13
CA ASP A 90 -11.01 -13.06 4.55
C ASP A 90 -11.04 -14.17 3.49
N PRO A 91 -10.79 -15.45 3.83
CA PRO A 91 -10.38 -15.94 5.15
C PRO A 91 -8.91 -15.60 5.46
N LYS A 92 -8.55 -15.45 6.74
CA LYS A 92 -7.15 -15.22 7.17
C LYS A 92 -6.24 -16.41 6.89
N ASP A 93 -4.93 -16.18 6.88
CA ASP A 93 -3.91 -17.21 6.56
C ASP A 93 -4.05 -18.53 7.30
N ASN A 94 -4.36 -18.47 8.59
CA ASN A 94 -4.45 -19.64 9.46
C ASN A 94 -5.83 -20.31 9.47
N HIS A 95 -6.73 -19.91 8.58
CA HIS A 95 -8.09 -20.43 8.53
C HIS A 95 -8.19 -21.61 7.55
N ALA A 96 -8.96 -22.64 7.92
CA ALA A 96 -9.12 -23.86 7.12
C ALA A 96 -9.76 -23.62 5.73
N ASP A 97 -10.44 -22.49 5.54
CA ASP A 97 -11.02 -22.10 4.25
C ASP A 97 -10.01 -21.46 3.28
N ARG A 98 -8.75 -21.23 3.69
CA ARG A 98 -7.67 -20.71 2.83
C ARG A 98 -7.10 -21.82 1.94
N VAL A 99 -7.97 -22.42 1.13
CA VAL A 99 -7.67 -23.57 0.26
C VAL A 99 -8.16 -23.35 -1.17
N PHE A 100 -7.64 -24.15 -2.10
CA PHE A 100 -8.01 -24.10 -3.52
C PHE A 100 -9.54 -24.15 -3.72
N GLY A 101 -10.02 -23.35 -4.67
CA GLY A 101 -11.43 -23.28 -5.05
C GLY A 101 -12.32 -22.48 -4.11
N LYS A 102 -11.81 -22.02 -2.95
CA LYS A 102 -12.53 -21.15 -2.03
C LYS A 102 -12.36 -19.68 -2.40
N PRO A 103 -13.35 -18.82 -2.08
CA PRO A 103 -13.22 -17.39 -2.31
C PRO A 103 -12.24 -16.77 -1.30
N LEU A 104 -11.40 -15.88 -1.81
CA LEU A 104 -10.59 -14.95 -1.03
C LEU A 104 -11.10 -13.53 -1.29
N LEU A 105 -11.33 -12.81 -0.20
CA LEU A 105 -11.80 -11.44 -0.17
C LEU A 105 -10.69 -10.54 0.37
N VAL A 106 -10.40 -9.49 -0.40
CA VAL A 106 -9.54 -8.38 0.01
C VAL A 106 -10.38 -7.12 0.01
N GLN A 107 -10.51 -6.51 1.18
CA GLN A 107 -11.25 -5.29 1.38
C GLN A 107 -10.34 -4.22 1.99
N LEU A 108 -10.39 -3.04 1.40
CA LEU A 108 -9.63 -1.87 1.83
C LEU A 108 -10.60 -0.83 2.37
N ARG A 109 -10.27 -0.28 3.53
CA ARG A 109 -10.96 0.88 4.11
C ARG A 109 -9.96 2.01 4.24
N TYR A 110 -10.19 3.09 3.53
CA TYR A 110 -9.31 4.25 3.51
C TYR A 110 -10.01 5.48 4.06
N LYS A 111 -9.41 6.15 5.05
CA LYS A 111 -9.91 7.41 5.60
C LYS A 111 -9.22 8.56 4.88
N ASP A 112 -9.95 9.24 4.01
CA ASP A 112 -9.42 10.37 3.27
C ASP A 112 -9.70 11.70 3.97
N ASN A 113 -8.66 12.52 4.10
CA ASN A 113 -8.76 13.89 4.57
C ASN A 113 -8.56 14.80 3.36
N VAL A 114 -9.66 15.25 2.77
CA VAL A 114 -9.62 16.16 1.61
C VAL A 114 -9.02 17.49 2.06
N ALA A 115 -7.81 17.80 1.58
CA ALA A 115 -6.99 18.92 2.04
C ALA A 115 -7.45 20.31 1.55
N VAL A 116 -8.61 20.42 0.88
CA VAL A 116 -9.07 21.68 0.27
C VAL A 116 -9.76 22.54 1.33
N PRO A 117 -9.21 23.68 1.79
CA PRO A 117 -9.69 24.35 3.01
C PRO A 117 -11.16 24.79 2.97
N ILE A 118 -11.62 25.35 1.84
CA ILE A 118 -12.97 25.93 1.71
C ILE A 118 -14.05 24.85 1.55
N LEU A 119 -13.71 23.70 0.97
CA LEU A 119 -14.66 22.59 0.72
C LEU A 119 -14.51 21.43 1.72
N GLY A 120 -13.33 21.25 2.29
CA GLY A 120 -12.98 20.21 3.26
C GLY A 120 -13.66 20.40 4.61
N MET A 121 -14.02 21.64 4.98
CA MET A 121 -14.83 21.91 6.18
C MET A 121 -16.27 21.40 6.07
N TRP A 122 -16.80 21.17 4.86
CA TRP A 122 -18.17 20.69 4.65
C TRP A 122 -18.24 19.18 4.43
N MET A 123 -17.16 18.55 3.98
CA MET A 123 -17.07 17.10 3.80
C MET A 123 -16.17 16.47 4.86
N ASN A 124 -16.80 16.07 5.97
CA ASN A 124 -16.32 15.09 6.97
C ASN A 124 -15.46 13.97 6.36
N PRO A 125 -14.58 13.28 7.14
CA PRO A 125 -13.69 12.25 6.62
C PRO A 125 -14.46 11.24 5.77
N LYS A 126 -14.11 11.19 4.48
CA LYS A 126 -14.74 10.28 3.53
C LYS A 126 -14.04 8.94 3.68
N ILE A 127 -14.76 7.95 4.20
CA ILE A 127 -14.26 6.58 4.22
C ILE A 127 -14.50 5.98 2.84
N LEU A 128 -13.43 5.75 2.09
CA LEU A 128 -13.45 5.10 0.78
C LEU A 128 -13.27 3.60 0.99
N MET A 129 -14.10 2.80 0.31
CA MET A 129 -14.07 1.34 0.41
C MET A 129 -13.80 0.73 -0.96
N ALA A 130 -12.86 -0.21 -1.03
CA ALA A 130 -12.69 -1.08 -2.18
C ALA A 130 -12.78 -2.53 -1.72
N ARG A 131 -13.52 -3.37 -2.46
CA ARG A 131 -13.68 -4.79 -2.14
C ARG A 131 -13.45 -5.59 -3.40
N LYS A 132 -12.57 -6.58 -3.32
CA LYS A 132 -12.34 -7.55 -4.38
C LYS A 132 -12.43 -8.96 -3.84
N ILE A 133 -13.10 -9.82 -4.62
CA ILE A 133 -13.20 -11.25 -4.36
C ILE A 133 -12.56 -11.97 -5.55
N MET A 134 -11.73 -12.97 -5.28
CA MET A 134 -11.15 -13.88 -6.26
C MET A 134 -11.16 -15.31 -5.73
N THR A 135 -11.14 -16.29 -6.61
CA THR A 135 -11.09 -17.71 -6.22
C THR A 135 -9.63 -18.15 -6.12
N ILE A 136 -9.28 -18.80 -5.01
CA ILE A 136 -7.93 -19.34 -4.80
C ILE A 136 -7.67 -20.44 -5.84
N GLU A 137 -6.61 -20.31 -6.64
CA GLU A 137 -6.36 -21.18 -7.79
C GLU A 137 -5.02 -21.92 -7.71
N ASN A 138 -4.10 -21.53 -6.83
CA ASN A 138 -2.84 -22.26 -6.70
C ASN A 138 -2.29 -22.19 -5.27
N CYS A 139 -2.74 -23.09 -4.40
CA CYS A 139 -2.04 -23.37 -3.15
C CYS A 139 -0.96 -24.42 -3.45
N ALA A 140 0.23 -23.96 -3.82
CA ALA A 140 1.40 -24.83 -3.89
C ALA A 140 1.81 -25.20 -2.45
N GLY A 141 1.14 -26.22 -1.90
CA GLY A 141 1.20 -26.58 -0.49
C GLY A 141 0.08 -25.90 0.27
N GLY A 142 -0.89 -26.68 0.77
CA GLY A 142 -1.86 -26.14 1.71
C GLY A 142 -1.11 -25.48 2.87
N LEU A 143 -1.64 -24.39 3.39
CA LEU A 143 -1.26 -23.88 4.71
C LEU A 143 -1.80 -24.89 5.74
N ASP A 144 -1.15 -26.05 5.83
CA ASP A 144 -1.57 -27.15 6.68
C ASP A 144 -1.35 -26.73 8.14
N PRO A 145 -2.41 -26.60 8.98
CA PRO A 145 -2.28 -26.05 10.33
C PRO A 145 -1.62 -27.01 11.34
N GLY A 146 -0.83 -27.99 10.89
CA GLY A 146 -0.44 -29.13 11.73
C GLY A 146 0.89 -29.82 11.46
N ASN A 147 1.76 -29.38 10.55
CA ASN A 147 3.07 -30.02 10.43
C ASN A 147 4.14 -29.10 9.83
N GLY A 148 5.27 -28.95 10.53
CA GLY A 148 6.47 -28.36 9.97
C GLY A 148 7.06 -29.26 8.88
N SER A 149 7.83 -28.63 7.99
CA SER A 149 8.64 -29.20 6.90
C SER A 149 7.87 -29.66 5.65
N SER A 150 8.05 -28.94 4.54
CA SER A 150 9.16 -29.20 3.62
C SER A 150 9.09 -28.25 2.42
N SER A 151 10.14 -27.45 2.27
CA SER A 151 10.52 -26.84 1.01
C SER A 151 10.73 -27.91 -0.06
N THR A 152 9.84 -27.98 -1.05
CA THR A 152 10.13 -28.67 -2.31
C THR A 152 10.13 -27.65 -3.43
N SER A 153 11.35 -27.22 -3.76
CA SER A 153 11.73 -26.60 -5.02
C SER A 153 11.25 -27.45 -6.20
N SER A 154 10.35 -26.91 -7.03
CA SER A 154 10.08 -27.47 -8.35
C SER A 154 11.04 -26.85 -9.36
N SER A 155 12.13 -27.56 -9.58
CA SER A 155 13.05 -27.38 -10.70
C SER A 155 12.32 -27.57 -12.03
N SER A 156 12.45 -26.57 -12.90
CA SER A 156 12.08 -26.63 -14.31
C SER A 156 12.94 -27.65 -15.06
N SER A 157 12.31 -28.70 -15.58
CA SER A 157 12.96 -29.63 -16.51
C SER A 157 12.86 -29.08 -17.95
N GLY A 158 13.93 -28.44 -18.42
CA GLY A 158 14.18 -28.18 -19.84
C GLY A 158 15.37 -29.03 -20.31
N GLY A 159 15.13 -30.03 -21.15
CA GLY A 159 16.13 -30.54 -22.11
C GLY A 159 16.11 -29.62 -23.34
N SER A 160 17.16 -29.43 -24.13
CA SER A 160 18.33 -30.26 -24.41
C SER A 160 19.32 -29.48 -25.29
N SER A 161 20.55 -30.02 -25.42
CA SER A 161 21.62 -29.69 -26.41
C SER A 161 22.46 -28.43 -26.13
N SER A 162 23.76 -28.35 -26.35
CA SER A 162 24.83 -29.31 -26.68
C SER A 162 26.13 -28.48 -26.77
N GLY A 163 27.23 -28.94 -26.17
CA GLY A 163 28.60 -28.71 -26.67
C GLY A 163 29.28 -27.37 -26.37
N GLY A 164 30.52 -27.45 -25.86
CA GLY A 164 31.55 -26.47 -26.22
C GLY A 164 32.36 -25.81 -25.09
N ASN A 165 33.36 -26.55 -24.61
CA ASN A 165 34.77 -26.14 -24.47
C ASN A 165 35.22 -24.99 -23.52
N SER A 166 36.10 -25.40 -22.60
CA SER A 166 37.22 -24.72 -21.92
C SER A 166 37.39 -23.20 -22.04
N ASN A 167 37.48 -22.53 -20.89
CA ASN A 167 38.62 -21.64 -20.65
C ASN A 167 39.00 -21.53 -19.17
N SER A 168 40.31 -21.57 -18.97
CA SER A 168 41.08 -21.45 -17.74
C SER A 168 41.29 -20.00 -17.31
N GLY A 169 41.28 -19.76 -16.01
CA GLY A 169 41.71 -18.53 -15.33
C GLY A 169 41.02 -18.47 -13.96
N GLY A 170 41.66 -18.48 -12.80
CA GLY A 170 42.98 -18.01 -12.43
C GLY A 170 42.79 -16.85 -11.45
N SER A 171 42.88 -17.12 -10.14
CA SER A 171 43.28 -16.13 -9.12
C SER A 171 43.27 -16.75 -7.72
N SER A 172 44.46 -17.14 -7.29
CA SER A 172 44.89 -17.28 -5.90
C SER A 172 44.97 -15.90 -5.22
N GLY A 173 44.53 -15.79 -3.97
CA GLY A 173 44.74 -14.62 -3.13
C GLY A 173 44.59 -14.98 -1.65
N SER A 174 45.69 -14.89 -0.92
CA SER A 174 45.91 -15.26 0.47
C SER A 174 46.28 -14.03 1.31
N SER A 175 45.75 -13.90 2.54
CA SER A 175 46.33 -13.20 3.71
C SER A 175 45.28 -13.17 4.83
N SER A 176 45.39 -13.80 6.01
CA SER A 176 46.36 -13.74 7.13
C SER A 176 46.30 -12.47 7.98
N SER A 177 46.32 -12.68 9.31
CA SER A 177 46.53 -11.75 10.46
C SER A 177 45.29 -10.97 10.96
N GLY A 178 45.03 -10.80 12.26
CA GLY A 178 45.72 -11.20 13.49
C GLY A 178 45.35 -10.24 14.65
N GLY A 179 45.20 -10.76 15.88
CA GLY A 179 45.23 -10.04 17.17
C GLY A 179 44.04 -9.10 17.48
N SER A 180 43.63 -8.81 18.71
CA SER A 180 44.18 -9.07 20.05
C SER A 180 43.15 -8.67 21.13
N ASN A 181 43.20 -9.42 22.23
CA ASN A 181 42.60 -9.29 23.57
C ASN A 181 42.27 -7.89 24.13
N GLY A 182 41.27 -7.83 25.03
CA GLY A 182 41.45 -7.22 26.35
C GLY A 182 40.23 -6.55 27.01
N HIS A 183 40.12 -6.79 28.32
CA HIS A 183 39.31 -6.16 29.40
C HIS A 183 37.81 -6.53 29.48
N GLU A 184 37.37 -7.34 30.45
CA GLU A 184 37.30 -7.21 31.93
C GLU A 184 36.00 -6.59 32.46
N SER A 185 35.61 -7.06 33.65
CA SER A 185 34.48 -6.66 34.51
C SER A 185 33.18 -7.44 34.23
N GLY A 186 32.54 -8.13 35.16
CA GLY A 186 32.74 -8.25 36.60
C GLY A 186 31.62 -9.12 37.17
N ALA A 187 31.91 -9.77 38.29
CA ALA A 187 31.08 -10.73 38.99
C ALA A 187 29.76 -10.16 39.55
N GLN A 188 28.74 -11.04 39.62
CA GLN A 188 27.66 -11.18 40.63
C GLN A 188 26.52 -11.97 39.94
N GLY A 189 25.87 -12.99 40.48
CA GLY A 189 25.81 -13.54 41.83
C GLY A 189 24.47 -14.28 41.92
N ASN A 190 24.54 -15.61 42.01
CA ASN A 190 23.71 -16.55 42.78
C ASN A 190 22.16 -16.40 42.91
N GLY A 191 21.49 -17.55 42.74
CA GLY A 191 20.20 -17.91 43.36
C GLY A 191 18.98 -17.68 42.46
N GLY A 192 18.02 -18.58 42.29
CA GLY A 192 17.70 -19.88 42.90
C GLY A 192 16.36 -20.34 42.29
N GLY A 193 16.17 -21.64 42.14
CA GLY A 193 14.95 -22.22 41.55
C GLY A 193 13.75 -22.35 42.48
N TRP A 194 12.71 -23.01 41.94
CA TRP A 194 11.44 -23.49 42.56
C TRP A 194 10.35 -22.39 42.69
N ASN A 195 9.03 -22.60 42.56
CA ASN A 195 8.11 -23.68 42.18
C ASN A 195 6.66 -23.11 42.23
N ALA A 196 5.72 -23.75 41.51
CA ALA A 196 4.27 -23.91 41.72
C ALA A 196 3.30 -22.76 42.11
N SER A 197 2.20 -22.73 41.34
CA SER A 197 0.75 -22.65 41.64
C SER A 197 0.23 -22.15 42.99
N PRO A 198 -1.00 -21.60 42.99
CA PRO A 198 -2.20 -22.43 43.13
C PRO A 198 -3.11 -22.46 41.89
#